data_AF-A0A4R4M7A1-F1
#
_entry.id   AF-A0A4R4M7A1-F1
#
_cell.length_a   1.000
_cell.length_b   1.000
_cell.length_c   1.000
_cell.angle_alpha   90.00
_cell.angle_beta   90.00
_cell.angle_gamma   90.00
#
_symmetry.space_group_name_H-M   'P 1'
#
loop_
_entity.id
_entity.type
_entity.pdbx_description
1 polymer ?
#
loop_
_entity_poly.entity_id
_entity_poly.type
_entity_poly.pdbx_seq_one_letter_code
_entity_poly.pdbx_strand_id
1 'polypeptide(L)'
;MTQIISPVRAVRHYHVCDSSLGCLPESDPYVTNDLDDAVETLASLLADWGESNDTADGAHAADVAAAYLAPDQEASGKGYIALNRLGCGHEVCEIVGSRSFEIAVCDEHDCLRYCPDDRCRTVTPVTDPDPWCWCCGTRYVPWDACPWLD
;
A
#
# COMPACT_ATOMS: atom_id res chain seq x y z
N MET A 1 -15.61 -28.36 23.02
CA MET A 1 -15.69 -26.90 22.82
C MET A 1 -15.02 -26.61 21.49
N THR A 2 -15.80 -26.29 20.47
CA THR A 2 -15.28 -25.92 19.15
C THR A 2 -15.03 -24.41 19.18
N GLN A 3 -13.77 -23.99 19.31
CA GLN A 3 -13.44 -22.58 19.12
C GLN A 3 -13.64 -22.25 17.65
N ILE A 4 -14.55 -21.32 17.37
CA ILE A 4 -14.67 -20.69 16.06
C ILE A 4 -13.42 -19.81 15.94
N ILE A 5 -12.43 -20.28 15.18
CA ILE A 5 -11.29 -19.48 14.78
C ILE A 5 -11.86 -18.51 13.74
N SER A 6 -12.14 -17.28 14.12
CA SER A 6 -12.39 -16.24 13.12
C SER A 6 -11.10 -16.11 12.30
N PRO A 7 -11.13 -16.29 10.97
CA PRO A 7 -9.96 -16.00 10.17
C PRO A 7 -9.56 -14.55 10.42
N VAL A 8 -8.27 -14.31 10.62
CA VAL A 8 -7.73 -12.94 10.58
C VAL A 8 -8.17 -12.38 9.23
N ARG A 9 -9.08 -11.41 9.27
CA ARG A 9 -9.66 -10.85 8.06
C ARG A 9 -8.60 -9.92 7.52
N ALA A 10 -7.79 -10.39 6.56
CA ALA A 10 -6.70 -9.61 5.98
C ALA A 10 -7.19 -8.20 5.63
N VAL A 11 -6.67 -7.19 6.33
CA VAL A 11 -6.96 -5.80 6.02
C VAL A 11 -6.07 -5.39 4.85
N ARG A 12 -6.67 -4.89 3.77
CA ARG A 12 -5.89 -4.32 2.68
C ARG A 12 -5.48 -2.91 3.04
N HIS A 13 -4.20 -2.61 2.88
CA HIS A 13 -3.62 -1.30 3.03
C HIS A 13 -3.03 -0.82 1.70
N TYR A 14 -3.07 0.48 1.48
CA TYR A 14 -2.53 1.17 0.32
C TYR A 14 -1.38 2.04 0.79
N HIS A 15 -0.21 1.82 0.23
CA HIS A 15 1.01 2.57 0.52
C HIS A 15 1.23 3.53 -0.63
N VAL A 16 1.08 4.82 -0.37
CA VAL A 16 1.24 5.88 -1.37
C VAL A 16 2.61 6.52 -1.17
N CYS A 17 3.42 6.56 -2.23
CA CYS A 17 4.77 7.10 -2.18
C CYS A 17 5.19 7.79 -3.48
N ASP A 18 6.20 8.64 -3.37
CA ASP A 18 6.92 9.19 -4.51
C ASP A 18 8.43 8.86 -4.40
N SER A 19 9.06 8.65 -5.55
CA SER A 19 10.47 8.28 -5.60
C SER A 19 11.14 8.73 -6.88
N SER A 20 12.47 8.77 -6.86
CA SER A 20 13.26 8.86 -8.08
C SER A 20 13.13 7.55 -8.86
N LEU A 21 12.94 7.62 -10.18
CA LEU A 21 12.64 6.45 -11.00
C LEU A 21 13.73 5.36 -10.86
N GLY A 22 13.31 4.18 -10.41
CA GLY A 22 14.20 3.04 -10.18
C GLY A 22 14.92 3.07 -8.83
N CYS A 23 14.55 3.98 -7.92
CA CYS A 23 15.03 4.05 -6.56
C CYS A 23 13.93 3.64 -5.56
N LEU A 24 14.34 3.43 -4.30
CA LEU A 24 13.38 3.31 -3.20
C LEU A 24 12.79 4.68 -2.85
N PRO A 25 11.59 4.73 -2.24
CA PRO A 25 11.02 5.95 -1.70
C PRO A 25 12.00 6.66 -0.76
N GLU A 26 12.09 7.99 -0.89
CA GLU A 26 12.99 8.83 -0.11
C GLU A 26 12.40 9.18 1.27
N SER A 27 11.10 8.92 1.45
CA SER A 27 10.29 9.18 2.64
C SER A 27 9.46 7.96 3.00
N ASP A 28 8.97 7.92 4.25
CA ASP A 28 8.00 6.90 4.65
C ASP A 28 6.72 7.04 3.83
N PRO A 29 6.15 5.92 3.33
CA PRO A 29 4.91 5.96 2.56
C PRO A 29 3.74 6.43 3.43
N TYR A 30 2.80 7.15 2.82
CA TYR A 30 1.48 7.35 3.42
C TYR A 30 0.71 6.03 3.38
N VAL A 31 0.12 5.63 4.51
CA VAL A 31 -0.59 4.35 4.63
C VAL A 31 -2.05 4.58 5.00
N THR A 32 -2.96 4.07 4.17
CA THR A 32 -4.40 4.12 4.40
C THR A 32 -5.05 2.78 4.06
N ASN A 33 -6.24 2.52 4.61
CA ASN A 33 -7.07 1.38 4.23
C ASN A 33 -8.28 1.80 3.38
N ASP A 34 -8.38 3.09 3.07
CA ASP A 34 -9.42 3.69 2.23
C ASP A 34 -8.89 3.88 0.80
N LEU A 35 -9.65 3.39 -0.17
CA LEU A 35 -9.30 3.43 -1.58
C LEU A 35 -9.34 4.84 -2.16
N ASP A 36 -10.35 5.61 -1.77
CA ASP A 36 -10.55 6.98 -2.24
C ASP A 36 -9.46 7.87 -1.66
N ASP A 37 -9.16 7.73 -0.37
CA ASP A 37 -8.06 8.45 0.30
C ASP A 37 -6.69 8.16 -0.33
N ALA A 38 -6.43 6.90 -0.73
CA ALA A 38 -5.19 6.54 -1.40
C ALA A 38 -5.03 7.25 -2.75
N VAL A 39 -6.11 7.32 -3.54
CA VAL A 39 -6.14 7.99 -4.85
C VAL A 39 -6.05 9.51 -4.69
N GLU A 40 -6.75 10.09 -3.72
CA GLU A 40 -6.65 11.53 -3.40
C GLU A 40 -5.24 11.92 -2.94
N THR A 41 -4.60 11.08 -2.14
CA THR A 41 -3.22 11.29 -1.69
C THR A 41 -2.25 11.22 -2.87
N LEU A 42 -2.40 10.24 -3.78
CA LEU A 42 -1.56 10.15 -4.98
C LEU A 42 -1.69 11.41 -5.84
N ALA A 43 -2.92 11.89 -6.07
CA ALA A 43 -3.18 13.11 -6.82
C ALA A 43 -2.55 14.34 -6.13
N SER A 44 -2.59 14.39 -4.79
CA SER A 44 -1.96 15.47 -4.01
C SER A 44 -0.44 15.46 -4.16
N LEU A 45 0.22 14.31 -4.08
CA LEU A 45 1.67 14.21 -4.30
C LEU A 45 2.08 14.67 -5.70
N LEU A 46 1.30 14.30 -6.73
CA LEU A 46 1.50 14.76 -8.11
C LEU A 46 1.33 16.28 -8.23
N ALA A 47 0.30 16.85 -7.61
CA ALA A 47 0.05 18.29 -7.61
C ALA A 47 1.17 19.05 -6.89
N ASP A 48 1.53 18.64 -5.68
CA ASP A 48 2.60 19.25 -4.87
C ASP A 48 3.95 19.23 -5.60
N TRP A 49 4.29 18.10 -6.23
CA TRP A 49 5.49 18.01 -7.04
C TRP A 49 5.41 18.87 -8.31
N GLY A 50 4.24 18.91 -8.96
CA GLY A 50 4.00 19.75 -10.13
C GLY A 50 4.15 21.25 -9.82
N GLU A 51 3.60 21.71 -8.69
CA GLU A 51 3.69 23.10 -8.24
C GLU A 51 5.11 23.49 -7.83
N SER A 52 5.90 22.55 -7.29
CA SER A 52 7.28 22.79 -6.90
C SER A 52 8.29 22.69 -8.06
N ASN A 53 7.84 22.29 -9.26
CA ASN A 53 8.70 22.07 -10.42
C ASN A 53 8.25 22.88 -11.65
N ASP A 54 8.90 24.02 -11.89
CA ASP A 54 8.60 24.96 -13.00
C ASP A 54 8.94 24.43 -14.42
N THR A 55 9.07 23.12 -14.60
CA THR A 55 9.39 22.49 -15.90
C THR A 55 8.14 21.97 -16.60
N ALA A 56 8.30 21.52 -17.86
CA ALA A 56 7.23 20.84 -18.59
C ALA A 56 6.74 19.57 -17.87
N ASP A 57 7.64 18.89 -17.16
CA ASP A 57 7.28 17.70 -16.38
C ASP A 57 6.43 18.08 -15.18
N GLY A 58 6.71 19.20 -14.50
CA GLY A 58 5.87 19.66 -13.39
C GLY A 58 4.46 20.08 -13.84
N ALA A 59 4.36 20.77 -14.98
CA ALA A 59 3.06 21.04 -15.60
C ALA A 59 2.31 19.74 -15.95
N HIS A 60 3.01 18.74 -16.49
CA HIS A 60 2.42 17.43 -16.77
C HIS A 60 1.94 16.71 -15.50
N ALA A 61 2.69 16.77 -14.39
CA ALA A 61 2.26 16.19 -13.13
C ALA A 61 0.98 16.84 -12.60
N ALA A 62 0.87 18.16 -12.67
CA ALA A 62 -0.35 18.88 -12.29
C ALA A 62 -1.56 18.50 -13.17
N ASP A 63 -1.36 18.35 -14.48
CA ASP A 63 -2.42 17.87 -15.40
C ASP A 63 -2.86 16.44 -15.04
N VAL A 64 -1.91 15.56 -14.69
CA VAL A 64 -2.21 14.20 -14.26
C VAL A 64 -2.97 14.20 -12.94
N ALA A 65 -2.56 15.00 -11.95
CA ALA A 65 -3.27 15.17 -10.69
C ALA A 65 -4.73 15.61 -10.91
N ALA A 66 -4.95 16.60 -11.77
CA ALA A 66 -6.29 17.06 -12.11
C ALA A 66 -7.15 15.97 -12.75
N ALA A 67 -6.56 15.10 -13.59
CA ALA A 67 -7.26 13.98 -14.21
C ALA A 67 -7.72 12.91 -13.20
N TYR A 68 -6.99 12.74 -12.08
CA TYR A 68 -7.43 11.87 -10.98
C TYR A 68 -8.61 12.45 -10.21
N LEU A 69 -8.66 13.77 -10.03
CA LEU A 69 -9.66 14.47 -9.21
C LEU A 69 -10.86 15.02 -10.00
N ALA A 70 -10.90 14.84 -11.32
CA ALA A 70 -12.00 15.35 -12.15
C ALA A 70 -13.36 14.84 -11.63
N PRO A 71 -14.40 15.69 -11.53
CA PRO A 71 -15.67 15.34 -10.86
C PRO A 71 -16.60 14.42 -11.68
N ASP A 72 -16.35 14.26 -12.98
CA ASP A 72 -17.15 13.50 -13.94
C ASP A 72 -16.45 12.20 -14.35
N GLN A 73 -15.99 11.43 -13.37
CA GLN A 73 -15.37 10.11 -13.60
C GLN A 73 -16.44 9.10 -14.07
N GLU A 74 -16.84 9.19 -15.33
CA GLU A 74 -17.45 8.08 -16.06
C GLU A 74 -16.50 6.88 -16.05
N ALA A 75 -16.93 5.72 -16.55
CA ALA A 75 -16.20 4.45 -16.45
C ALA A 75 -14.78 4.43 -17.06
N SER A 76 -14.35 5.53 -17.69
CA SER A 76 -13.03 5.73 -18.31
C SER A 76 -12.16 6.81 -17.63
N GLY A 77 -12.63 7.45 -16.56
CA GLY A 77 -11.85 8.44 -15.83
C GLY A 77 -10.61 7.83 -15.15
N LYS A 78 -9.51 8.57 -15.05
CA LYS A 78 -8.24 8.06 -14.52
C LYS A 78 -8.34 7.66 -13.04
N GLY A 79 -9.03 8.46 -12.23
CA GLY A 79 -9.36 8.14 -10.84
C GLY A 79 -10.24 6.90 -10.73
N TYR A 80 -11.29 6.79 -11.53
CA TYR A 80 -12.16 5.61 -11.56
C TYR A 80 -11.43 4.33 -11.97
N ILE A 81 -10.57 4.40 -13.00
CA ILE A 81 -9.73 3.27 -13.42
C ILE A 81 -8.78 2.86 -12.28
N ALA A 82 -8.16 3.82 -11.59
CA ALA A 82 -7.28 3.55 -10.46
C ALA A 82 -8.02 2.88 -9.30
N LEU A 83 -9.20 3.39 -8.92
CA LEU A 83 -10.07 2.80 -7.90
C LEU A 83 -10.43 1.34 -8.23
N ASN A 84 -10.84 1.07 -9.47
CA ASN A 84 -11.15 -0.29 -9.91
C ASN A 84 -9.92 -1.21 -9.85
N ARG A 85 -8.75 -0.72 -10.28
CA ARG A 85 -7.50 -1.51 -10.23
C ARG A 85 -7.13 -1.86 -8.78
N LEU A 86 -7.12 -0.88 -7.90
CA LEU A 86 -6.79 -1.06 -6.49
C LEU A 86 -7.81 -1.96 -5.77
N GLY A 87 -9.11 -1.81 -6.09
CA GLY A 87 -10.16 -2.70 -5.60
C GLY A 87 -9.95 -4.17 -6.02
N CYS A 88 -9.35 -4.40 -7.18
CA CYS A 88 -8.92 -5.73 -7.63
C CYS A 88 -7.56 -6.18 -7.08
N GLY A 89 -6.88 -5.37 -6.27
CA GLY A 89 -5.56 -5.67 -5.70
C GLY A 89 -4.40 -5.40 -6.64
N HIS A 90 -4.61 -4.57 -7.67
CA HIS A 90 -3.55 -4.14 -8.57
C HIS A 90 -3.00 -2.78 -8.19
N GLU A 91 -1.67 -2.66 -8.21
CA GLU A 91 -0.96 -1.42 -7.99
C GLU A 91 -1.22 -0.38 -9.10
N VAL A 92 -1.00 0.88 -8.74
CA VAL A 92 -1.08 2.04 -9.61
C VAL A 92 0.27 2.75 -9.57
N CYS A 93 0.81 3.12 -10.73
CA CYS A 93 2.08 3.81 -10.87
C CYS A 93 1.96 4.85 -11.96
N GLU A 94 2.38 6.07 -11.66
CA GLU A 94 2.50 7.18 -12.59
C GLU A 94 3.96 7.62 -12.68
N ILE A 95 4.46 7.75 -13.90
CA ILE A 95 5.84 8.17 -14.15
C ILE A 95 5.79 9.53 -14.83
N VAL A 96 6.42 10.51 -14.21
CA VAL A 96 6.54 11.87 -14.75
C VAL A 96 8.01 12.27 -14.73
N GLY A 97 8.59 12.43 -15.93
CA GLY A 97 10.01 12.72 -16.09
C GLY A 97 10.87 11.66 -15.41
N SER A 98 11.58 12.05 -14.36
CA SER A 98 12.45 11.18 -13.56
C SER A 98 11.85 10.72 -12.22
N ARG A 99 10.56 10.95 -11.98
CA ARG A 99 9.86 10.56 -10.75
C ARG A 99 8.84 9.47 -11.02
N SER A 100 8.63 8.60 -10.04
CA SER A 100 7.49 7.70 -9.96
C SER A 100 6.63 8.04 -8.75
N PHE A 101 5.31 7.94 -8.93
CA PHE A 101 4.28 8.12 -7.91
C PHE A 101 3.44 6.85 -7.89
N GLU A 102 3.42 6.15 -6.76
CA GLU A 102 2.97 4.77 -6.69
C GLU A 102 1.97 4.57 -5.56
N ILE A 103 0.97 3.73 -5.82
CA ILE A 103 0.12 3.11 -4.81
C ILE A 103 0.40 1.62 -4.84
N ALA A 104 1.16 1.15 -3.86
CA ALA A 104 1.38 -0.27 -3.62
C ALA A 104 0.26 -0.85 -2.76
N VAL A 105 -0.16 -2.08 -3.06
CA VAL A 105 -1.18 -2.80 -2.29
C VAL A 105 -0.47 -3.75 -1.33
N CYS A 106 -0.57 -3.52 -0.02
CA CYS A 106 -0.16 -4.50 1.01
C CYS A 106 -1.42 -5.16 1.55
N ASP A 107 -1.57 -6.47 1.38
CA ASP A 107 -2.51 -7.22 2.21
C ASP A 107 -1.84 -7.43 3.58
N GLU A 108 -2.55 -7.18 4.69
CA GLU A 108 -1.99 -7.15 6.07
C GLU A 108 -1.05 -8.33 6.37
N HIS A 109 -1.31 -9.49 5.75
CA HIS A 109 -0.49 -10.67 5.87
C HIS A 109 0.98 -10.50 5.42
N ASP A 110 1.23 -9.67 4.42
CA ASP A 110 2.58 -9.36 3.93
C ASP A 110 3.32 -8.39 4.87
N CYS A 111 2.55 -7.61 5.64
CA CYS A 111 3.04 -6.62 6.59
C CYS A 111 3.21 -7.22 8.01
N LEU A 112 2.94 -8.51 8.21
CA LEU A 112 2.99 -9.21 9.50
C LEU A 112 3.94 -10.42 9.48
N ARG A 113 4.40 -10.82 10.66
CA ARG A 113 5.06 -12.10 10.92
C ARG A 113 4.29 -12.87 11.98
N TYR A 114 4.28 -14.19 11.83
CA TYR A 114 3.40 -15.08 12.56
C TYR A 114 4.19 -16.08 13.39
N CYS A 115 3.76 -16.34 14.62
CA CYS A 115 4.33 -17.40 15.42
C CYS A 115 3.80 -18.74 14.88
N PRO A 116 4.66 -19.68 14.44
CA PRO A 116 4.19 -20.92 13.84
C PRO A 116 3.61 -21.91 14.87
N ASP A 117 3.75 -21.64 16.17
CA ASP A 117 3.12 -22.43 17.23
C ASP A 117 1.61 -22.13 17.26
N ASP A 118 0.82 -23.11 16.83
CA ASP A 118 -0.66 -23.08 16.81
C ASP A 118 -1.29 -22.81 18.18
N ARG A 119 -0.57 -23.03 19.28
CA ARG A 119 -1.05 -22.68 20.63
C ARG A 119 -0.77 -21.23 21.01
N CYS A 120 0.28 -20.64 20.43
CA CYS A 120 0.72 -19.28 20.72
C CYS A 120 0.03 -18.26 19.82
N ARG A 121 0.02 -18.49 18.49
CA ARG A 121 -0.61 -17.64 17.46
C ARG A 121 -0.34 -16.14 17.59
N THR A 122 0.79 -15.77 18.19
CA THR A 122 1.18 -14.37 18.29
C THR A 122 1.56 -13.85 16.92
N VAL A 123 1.23 -12.59 16.66
CA VAL A 123 1.50 -11.90 15.39
C VAL A 123 2.18 -10.58 15.72
N THR A 124 3.16 -10.17 14.92
CA THR A 124 3.85 -8.88 15.09
C THR A 124 4.11 -8.25 13.72
N PRO A 125 4.24 -6.91 13.60
CA PRO A 125 4.62 -6.26 12.35
C PRO A 125 5.98 -6.70 11.81
N VAL A 126 6.16 -6.71 10.49
CA VAL A 126 7.47 -6.95 9.85
C VAL A 126 8.51 -5.88 10.19
N THR A 127 8.10 -4.75 10.75
CA THR A 127 9.00 -3.70 11.24
C THR A 127 9.53 -3.96 12.65
N ASP A 128 8.97 -4.94 13.38
CA ASP A 128 9.48 -5.35 14.69
C ASP A 128 10.90 -5.92 14.52
N PRO A 129 11.92 -5.33 15.16
CA PRO A 129 13.30 -5.79 14.99
C PRO A 129 13.53 -7.18 15.62
N ASP A 130 12.68 -7.65 16.54
CA ASP A 130 12.84 -8.97 17.15
C ASP A 130 12.32 -10.09 16.21
N PRO A 131 13.19 -11.01 15.76
CA PRO A 131 12.74 -12.14 14.94
C PRO A 131 12.09 -13.26 15.78
N TRP A 132 12.10 -13.17 17.10
CA TRP A 132 11.61 -14.21 18.00
C TRP A 132 10.29 -13.83 18.66
N CYS A 133 9.38 -14.79 18.78
CA CYS A 133 8.14 -14.64 19.51
C CYS A 133 8.44 -14.47 21.00
N TRP A 134 8.07 -13.31 21.54
CA TRP A 134 8.25 -12.99 22.96
C TRP A 134 7.50 -13.95 23.89
N CYS A 135 6.43 -14.58 23.41
CA CYS A 135 5.58 -15.45 24.22
C CYS A 135 6.16 -16.87 24.38
N CYS A 136 6.67 -17.47 23.31
CA CYS A 136 7.11 -18.88 23.31
C CYS A 136 8.57 -19.10 22.87
N GLY A 137 9.27 -18.04 22.44
CA GLY A 137 10.66 -18.09 21.99
C GLY A 137 10.86 -18.67 20.58
N THR A 138 9.78 -19.02 19.86
CA THR A 138 9.87 -19.54 18.50
C THR A 138 10.09 -18.41 17.50
N ARG A 139 10.87 -18.65 16.44
CA ARG A 139 11.10 -17.65 15.38
C ARG A 139 9.79 -17.35 14.65
N TYR A 140 9.50 -16.06 14.43
CA TYR A 140 8.38 -15.67 13.58
C TYR A 140 8.63 -16.08 12.11
N VAL A 141 7.56 -16.42 11.40
CA VAL A 141 7.56 -16.84 9.98
C VAL A 141 6.60 -15.98 9.16
N PRO A 142 6.78 -15.86 7.84
CA PRO A 142 5.79 -15.23 6.96
C PRO A 142 4.48 -16.05 6.91
N TRP A 143 3.42 -15.45 6.35
CA TRP A 143 2.08 -16.03 6.32
C TRP A 143 2.04 -17.41 5.65
N ASP A 144 2.74 -17.57 4.53
CA ASP A 144 2.79 -18.76 3.68
C ASP A 144 3.59 -19.92 4.29
N ALA A 145 4.32 -19.64 5.38
CA ALA A 145 5.07 -20.61 6.15
C ALA A 145 4.41 -20.93 7.50
N CYS A 146 3.22 -20.38 7.77
CA CYS A 146 2.54 -20.52 9.05
C CYS A 146 1.45 -21.61 9.00
N PRO A 147 1.65 -22.79 9.64
CA PRO A 147 0.81 -23.97 9.43
C PRO A 147 -0.66 -23.86 9.84
N TRP A 148 -1.00 -22.84 10.63
CA TRP A 148 -2.37 -22.64 11.13
C TRP A 148 -3.13 -21.55 10.38
N LEU A 149 -2.49 -20.88 9.40
CA LEU A 149 -3.13 -19.93 8.49
C LEU A 149 -3.66 -20.60 7.20
N ASP A 150 -3.21 -21.83 6.91
CA ASP A 150 -3.67 -22.68 5.80
C ASP A 150 -5.07 -23.28 6.02
#